data_AF-A0A4Q7AJH7-F1
#
_entry.id   AF-A0A4Q7AJH7-F1
#
_cell.length_a   1.000
_cell.length_b   1.000
_cell.length_c   1.000
_cell.angle_alpha   90.00
_cell.angle_beta   90.00
_cell.angle_gamma   90.00
#
_symmetry.space_group_name_H-M   'P 1'
#
loop_
_entity.id
_entity.type
_entity.pdbx_description
1 polymer ?
#
loop_
_entity_poly.entity_id
_entity_poly.type
_entity_poly.pdbx_seq_one_letter_code
_entity_poly.pdbx_strand_id
1 'polypeptide(L)'
;MKNKNPVVMIIIGIVLFLIGGGLYFTSSKPNISAEDQARCESLVQQKYGESSSSIIGSCKTDTGFVAMMDAQAGGATSAEATAKAISSANNQELGLGFFGKFLTGLCVGIGIAMIIKGFIALRNKANPTA
;
A
#
# COMPACT_ATOMS: atom_id res chain seq x y z
N MET A 1 29.38 19.32 -14.21
CA MET A 1 28.69 18.52 -13.18
C MET A 1 29.75 17.97 -12.23
N LYS A 2 29.76 18.40 -10.97
CA LYS A 2 30.73 18.02 -9.91
C LYS A 2 30.94 16.50 -9.88
N ASN A 3 32.19 16.05 -9.68
CA ASN A 3 32.58 14.65 -9.48
C ASN A 3 31.65 13.95 -8.47
N LYS A 4 30.56 13.33 -8.94
CA LYS A 4 29.65 12.60 -8.07
C LYS A 4 30.34 11.28 -7.75
N ASN A 5 30.84 11.15 -6.53
CA ASN A 5 31.47 9.92 -6.05
C ASN A 5 30.47 8.76 -6.23
N PRO A 6 30.80 7.72 -7.01
CA PRO A 6 29.87 6.65 -7.31
C PRO A 6 29.44 5.87 -6.07
N VAL A 7 30.29 5.84 -5.02
CA VAL A 7 29.93 5.32 -3.70
C VAL A 7 28.80 6.13 -3.05
N VAL A 8 28.83 7.46 -3.19
CA VAL A 8 27.77 8.34 -2.65
C VAL A 8 26.44 8.10 -3.37
N MET A 9 26.45 7.82 -4.68
CA MET A 9 25.21 7.46 -5.40
C MET A 9 24.61 6.16 -4.88
N ILE A 10 25.45 5.15 -4.60
CA ILE A 10 24.99 3.87 -4.06
C ILE A 10 24.38 4.07 -2.67
N ILE A 11 25.06 4.82 -1.78
CA ILE A 11 24.56 5.09 -0.43
C ILE A 11 23.21 5.80 -0.47
N ILE A 12 23.08 6.89 -1.26
CA ILE A 12 21.81 7.61 -1.40
C ILE A 12 20.73 6.68 -1.97
N GLY A 13 21.09 5.86 -2.95
CA GLY A 13 20.17 4.91 -3.56
C GLY A 13 19.64 3.87 -2.57
N ILE A 14 20.51 3.31 -1.72
CA ILE A 14 20.14 2.38 -0.64
C ILE A 14 19.22 3.07 0.37
N VAL A 15 19.56 4.28 0.81
CA VAL A 15 18.74 5.04 1.78
C VAL A 15 17.33 5.27 1.22
N LEU A 16 17.21 5.71 -0.03
CA LEU A 16 15.91 5.92 -0.67
C LEU A 16 15.13 4.63 -0.87
N PHE A 17 15.81 3.54 -1.23
CA PHE A 17 15.19 2.22 -1.35
C PHE A 17 14.63 1.75 -0.01
N LEU A 18 15.38 1.91 1.09
CA LEU A 18 14.93 1.55 2.43
C LEU A 18 13.77 2.41 2.91
N ILE A 19 13.80 3.72 2.67
CA ILE A 19 12.68 4.63 2.99
C ILE A 19 11.43 4.23 2.22
N GLY A 20 11.55 4.03 0.90
CA GLY A 20 10.42 3.60 0.07
C GLY A 20 9.88 2.23 0.48
N GLY A 21 10.75 1.27 0.75
CA GLY A 21 10.36 -0.04 1.28
C GLY A 21 9.64 0.06 2.62
N GLY A 22 10.14 0.88 3.55
CA GLY A 22 9.50 1.13 4.84
C GLY A 22 8.10 1.72 4.68
N LEU A 23 7.94 2.74 3.82
CA LEU A 23 6.65 3.35 3.51
C LEU A 23 5.66 2.35 2.90
N TYR A 24 6.13 1.43 2.06
CA TYR A 24 5.31 0.34 1.52
C TYR A 24 4.73 -0.53 2.65
N PHE A 25 5.59 -1.03 3.55
CA PHE A 25 5.14 -1.90 4.65
C PHE A 25 4.19 -1.20 5.63
N THR A 26 4.37 0.10 5.90
CA THR A 26 3.46 0.84 6.78
C THR A 26 2.13 1.15 6.13
N SER A 27 2.10 1.33 4.81
CA SER A 27 0.89 1.72 4.07
C SER A 27 0.07 0.52 3.56
N SER A 28 0.63 -0.69 3.57
CA SER A 28 -0.04 -1.91 3.10
C SER A 28 -0.88 -2.62 4.17
N LYS A 29 -0.88 -2.16 5.42
CA LYS A 29 -1.68 -2.76 6.49
C LYS A 29 -3.11 -2.20 6.43
N PRO A 30 -4.15 -3.03 6.23
CA PRO A 30 -5.53 -2.56 6.25
C PRO A 30 -5.84 -1.95 7.63
N ASN A 31 -6.39 -0.75 7.62
CA ASN A 31 -6.75 -0.02 8.84
C ASN A 31 -8.17 -0.42 9.27
N ILE A 32 -8.30 -1.60 9.85
CA ILE A 32 -9.57 -2.13 10.38
C ILE A 32 -9.42 -2.23 11.89
N SER A 33 -10.29 -1.53 12.63
CA SER A 33 -10.32 -1.60 14.10
C SER A 33 -10.84 -2.97 14.57
N ALA A 34 -10.52 -3.35 15.81
CA ALA A 34 -11.03 -4.61 16.36
C ALA A 34 -12.57 -4.59 16.45
N GLU A 35 -13.13 -3.40 16.69
CA GLU A 35 -14.57 -3.14 16.76
C GLU A 35 -15.23 -3.30 15.38
N ASP A 36 -14.63 -2.74 14.33
CA ASP A 36 -15.14 -2.87 12.95
C ASP A 36 -15.00 -4.29 12.42
N GLN A 37 -13.91 -4.98 12.75
CA GLN A 37 -13.73 -6.39 12.43
C GLN A 37 -14.84 -7.22 13.07
N ALA A 38 -15.04 -7.11 14.39
CA ALA A 38 -16.05 -7.88 15.11
C ALA A 38 -17.47 -7.60 14.59
N ARG A 39 -17.78 -6.33 14.27
CA ARG A 39 -19.05 -5.95 13.66
C ARG A 39 -19.24 -6.60 12.29
N CYS A 40 -18.23 -6.51 11.42
CA CYS A 40 -18.27 -7.16 10.10
C CYS A 40 -18.47 -8.67 10.22
N GLU A 41 -17.73 -9.34 11.10
CA GLU A 41 -17.86 -10.79 11.32
C GLU A 41 -19.28 -11.17 11.75
N SER A 42 -19.89 -10.39 12.66
CA SER A 42 -21.28 -10.59 13.06
C SER A 42 -22.25 -10.39 11.90
N LEU A 43 -22.05 -9.37 11.05
CA LEU A 43 -22.89 -9.12 9.88
C LEU A 43 -22.76 -10.23 8.84
N VAL A 44 -21.55 -10.75 8.63
CA VAL A 44 -21.29 -11.87 7.72
C VAL A 44 -21.96 -13.14 8.23
N GLN A 45 -21.85 -13.43 9.52
CA GLN A 45 -22.54 -14.58 10.13
C GLN A 45 -24.05 -14.45 10.01
N GLN A 46 -24.61 -13.26 10.27
CA GLN A 46 -26.05 -13.02 10.13
C GLN A 46 -26.53 -13.22 8.69
N LYS A 47 -25.74 -12.77 7.70
CA LYS A 47 -26.13 -12.81 6.29
C LYS A 47 -25.92 -14.17 5.63
N TYR A 48 -24.83 -14.86 5.96
CA TYR A 48 -24.39 -16.07 5.26
C TYR A 48 -24.49 -17.35 6.11
N GLY A 49 -24.78 -17.26 7.41
CA GLY A 49 -24.95 -18.42 8.30
C GLY A 49 -23.77 -19.37 8.24
N GLU A 50 -24.04 -20.65 7.98
CA GLU A 50 -23.01 -21.70 7.85
C GLU A 50 -22.02 -21.46 6.70
N SER A 51 -22.40 -20.71 5.67
CA SER A 51 -21.51 -20.37 4.54
C SER A 51 -20.52 -19.25 4.85
N SER A 52 -20.62 -18.62 6.03
CA SER A 52 -19.77 -17.49 6.44
C SER A 52 -18.28 -17.81 6.50
N SER A 53 -17.92 -19.07 6.78
CA SER A 53 -16.53 -19.51 6.99
C SER A 53 -15.59 -19.19 5.83
N SER A 54 -16.10 -19.17 4.59
CA SER A 54 -15.31 -18.87 3.40
C SER A 54 -15.01 -17.39 3.19
N ILE A 55 -15.80 -16.49 3.80
CA ILE A 55 -15.74 -15.05 3.54
C ILE A 55 -15.47 -14.20 4.80
N ILE A 56 -15.60 -14.78 5.99
CA ILE A 56 -15.39 -14.08 7.26
C ILE A 56 -13.97 -13.51 7.39
N GLY A 57 -12.97 -14.16 6.78
CA GLY A 57 -11.59 -13.67 6.74
C GLY A 57 -11.45 -12.31 6.05
N SER A 58 -12.35 -11.95 5.13
CA SER A 58 -12.34 -10.66 4.45
C SER A 58 -12.57 -9.50 5.41
N CYS A 59 -13.27 -9.70 6.53
CA CYS A 59 -13.45 -8.69 7.57
C CYS A 59 -12.13 -8.23 8.23
N LYS A 60 -11.06 -9.01 8.09
CA LYS A 60 -9.73 -8.70 8.66
C LYS A 60 -8.78 -8.07 7.64
N THR A 61 -9.02 -8.28 6.35
CA THR A 61 -8.05 -7.93 5.30
C THR A 61 -8.56 -6.88 4.33
N ASP A 62 -9.87 -6.67 4.24
CA ASP A 62 -10.50 -5.82 3.22
C ASP A 62 -11.42 -4.77 3.86
N THR A 63 -10.93 -3.53 3.92
CA THR A 63 -11.67 -2.35 4.40
C THR A 63 -12.92 -2.07 3.56
N GLY A 64 -12.86 -2.36 2.26
CA GLY A 64 -13.99 -2.22 1.35
C GLY A 64 -15.08 -3.26 1.63
N PHE A 65 -14.68 -4.49 1.98
CA PHE A 65 -15.62 -5.53 2.38
C PHE A 65 -16.34 -5.18 3.69
N VAL A 66 -15.62 -4.67 4.70
CA VAL A 66 -16.23 -4.15 5.95
C VAL A 66 -17.25 -3.05 5.63
N ALA A 67 -16.86 -2.05 4.84
CA ALA A 67 -17.75 -0.96 4.44
C ALA A 67 -18.97 -1.44 3.63
N MET A 68 -18.80 -2.46 2.79
CA MET A 68 -19.88 -3.08 2.03
C MET A 68 -20.89 -3.75 2.96
N MET A 69 -20.43 -4.52 3.96
CA MET A 69 -21.30 -5.17 4.93
C MET A 69 -22.06 -4.15 5.78
N ASP A 70 -21.38 -3.10 6.25
CA ASP A 70 -22.00 -2.01 7.00
C ASP A 70 -23.05 -1.25 6.16
N ALA A 71 -22.74 -0.95 4.89
CA ALA A 71 -23.68 -0.28 3.98
C ALA A 71 -24.94 -1.11 3.74
N GLN A 72 -24.79 -2.43 3.55
CA GLN A 72 -25.92 -3.33 3.35
C GLN A 72 -26.77 -3.47 4.62
N ALA A 73 -26.13 -3.57 5.78
CA ALA A 73 -26.82 -3.57 7.07
C ALA A 73 -27.58 -2.26 7.32
N GLY A 74 -27.02 -1.13 6.88
CA GLY A 74 -27.66 0.20 6.89
C GLY A 74 -28.75 0.40 5.84
N GLY A 75 -29.10 -0.63 5.06
CA GLY A 75 -30.19 -0.58 4.09
C GLY A 75 -29.82 0.04 2.74
N ALA A 76 -28.53 0.05 2.35
CA ALA A 76 -28.14 0.44 1.00
C ALA A 76 -28.75 -0.53 -0.03
N THR A 77 -29.76 -0.06 -0.77
CA THR A 77 -30.49 -0.85 -1.77
C THR A 77 -29.97 -0.67 -3.19
N SER A 78 -29.14 0.34 -3.44
CA SER A 78 -28.56 0.61 -4.75
C SER A 78 -27.07 0.26 -4.82
N ALA A 79 -26.65 -0.17 -6.01
CA ALA A 79 -25.24 -0.41 -6.31
C ALA A 79 -24.41 0.86 -6.14
N GLU A 80 -24.97 2.03 -6.48
CA GLU A 80 -24.30 3.32 -6.33
C GLU A 80 -24.07 3.70 -4.86
N ALA A 81 -25.06 3.50 -3.99
CA ALA A 81 -24.92 3.79 -2.56
C ALA A 81 -23.85 2.89 -1.92
N THR A 82 -23.84 1.60 -2.29
CA THR A 82 -22.81 0.65 -1.84
C THR A 82 -21.43 1.03 -2.39
N ALA A 83 -21.33 1.34 -3.68
CA ALA A 83 -20.08 1.75 -4.31
C ALA A 83 -19.52 3.04 -3.69
N LYS A 84 -20.38 3.99 -3.33
CA LYS A 84 -19.99 5.23 -2.65
C LYS A 84 -19.46 4.95 -1.24
N ALA A 85 -20.08 4.04 -0.49
CA ALA A 85 -19.59 3.63 0.82
C ALA A 85 -18.22 2.96 0.73
N ILE A 86 -18.05 1.99 -0.17
CA ILE A 86 -16.77 1.30 -0.43
C ILE A 86 -15.70 2.31 -0.87
N SER A 87 -16.05 3.17 -1.83
CA SER A 87 -15.15 4.22 -2.34
C SER A 87 -14.74 5.17 -1.21
N SER A 88 -15.65 5.58 -0.32
CA SER A 88 -15.31 6.44 0.80
C SER A 88 -14.39 5.78 1.83
N ALA A 89 -14.57 4.49 2.11
CA ALA A 89 -13.70 3.73 3.02
C ALA A 89 -12.29 3.55 2.43
N ASN A 90 -12.19 3.28 1.12
CA ASN A 90 -10.91 3.24 0.42
C ASN A 90 -10.31 4.63 0.20
N ASN A 91 -11.14 5.69 0.14
CA ASN A 91 -10.69 7.05 -0.12
C ASN A 91 -10.36 7.86 1.12
N GLN A 92 -10.72 7.42 2.32
CA GLN A 92 -10.05 7.90 3.53
C GLN A 92 -8.53 7.61 3.46
N GLU A 93 -8.09 6.67 2.61
CA GLU A 93 -6.69 6.52 2.23
C GLU A 93 -6.23 7.47 1.12
N LEU A 94 -7.05 8.23 0.40
CA LEU A 94 -6.55 9.01 -0.76
C LEU A 94 -5.69 10.21 -0.38
N GLY A 95 -5.95 10.89 0.75
CA GLY A 95 -5.18 12.07 1.15
C GLY A 95 -3.73 11.75 1.52
N LEU A 96 -3.51 10.65 2.24
CA LEU A 96 -2.18 10.21 2.67
C LEU A 96 -1.67 8.99 1.89
N GLY A 97 -2.54 8.11 1.44
CA GLY A 97 -2.22 6.85 0.76
C GLY A 97 -1.98 7.00 -0.73
N PHE A 98 -2.62 7.93 -1.47
CA PHE A 98 -2.17 8.22 -2.85
C PHE A 98 -0.79 8.88 -2.83
N PHE A 99 -0.62 9.92 -2.00
CA PHE A 99 0.67 10.59 -1.83
C PHE A 99 1.74 9.63 -1.28
N GLY A 100 1.38 8.76 -0.35
CA GLY A 100 2.25 7.72 0.21
C GLY A 100 2.65 6.68 -0.83
N LYS A 101 1.71 6.18 -1.65
CA LYS A 101 2.00 5.27 -2.77
C LYS A 101 2.88 5.94 -3.83
N PHE A 102 2.61 7.21 -4.16
CA PHE A 102 3.44 8.00 -5.07
C PHE A 102 4.86 8.17 -4.51
N LEU A 103 5.00 8.60 -3.26
CA LEU A 103 6.29 8.80 -2.60
C LEU A 103 7.06 7.49 -2.47
N THR A 104 6.38 6.38 -2.15
CA THR A 104 6.93 5.04 -2.13
C THR A 104 7.52 4.68 -3.50
N GLY A 105 6.73 4.83 -4.57
CA GLY A 105 7.19 4.57 -5.94
C GLY A 105 8.36 5.48 -6.35
N LEU A 106 8.30 6.76 -5.99
CA LEU A 106 9.36 7.73 -6.26
C LEU A 106 10.68 7.36 -5.55
N CYS A 107 10.62 7.06 -4.26
CA CYS A 107 11.78 6.69 -3.44
C CYS A 107 12.41 5.38 -3.93
N VAL A 108 11.60 4.34 -4.16
CA VAL A 108 12.10 3.05 -4.66
C VAL A 108 12.67 3.20 -6.06
N GLY A 109 11.95 3.87 -6.97
CA GLY A 109 12.37 4.04 -8.36
C GLY A 109 13.67 4.84 -8.50
N ILE A 110 13.76 5.99 -7.82
CA ILE A 110 14.98 6.80 -7.80
C ILE A 110 16.11 6.03 -7.09
N GLY A 111 15.81 5.33 -6.00
CA GLY A 111 16.77 4.53 -5.24
C GLY A 111 17.45 3.48 -6.11
N ILE A 112 16.66 2.65 -6.80
CA ILE A 112 17.15 1.64 -7.74
C ILE A 112 17.99 2.28 -8.84
N ALA A 113 17.50 3.36 -9.46
CA ALA A 113 18.22 4.04 -10.53
C ALA A 113 19.60 4.56 -10.08
N MET A 114 19.70 5.09 -8.85
CA MET A 114 20.97 5.57 -8.29
C MET A 114 21.93 4.42 -7.93
N ILE A 115 21.42 3.31 -7.39
CA ILE A 115 22.23 2.11 -7.12
C ILE A 115 22.84 1.60 -8.43
N ILE A 116 22.03 1.41 -9.47
CA ILE A 116 22.48 0.92 -10.78
C ILE A 116 23.53 1.88 -11.38
N LYS A 117 23.23 3.19 -11.44
CA LYS A 117 24.17 4.19 -11.97
C LYS A 117 25.46 4.25 -11.16
N GLY A 118 25.39 4.10 -9.84
CA GLY A 118 26.54 4.05 -8.96
C GLY A 118 27.44 2.84 -9.23
N PHE A 119 26.86 1.65 -9.42
CA PHE A 119 27.62 0.45 -9.80
C PHE A 119 28.24 0.56 -11.19
N ILE A 120 27.52 1.06 -12.19
CA ILE A 120 28.06 1.31 -13.53
C ILE A 120 29.25 2.29 -13.45
N ALA A 121 29.09 3.39 -12.70
CA ALA A 121 30.14 4.38 -12.54
C ALA A 121 31.36 3.84 -11.75
N LEU A 122 31.15 2.98 -10.75
CA LEU A 122 32.25 2.28 -10.07
C LEU A 122 33.01 1.35 -11.03
N ARG A 123 32.28 0.55 -11.83
CA ARG A 123 32.87 -0.35 -12.83
C ARG A 123 33.69 0.42 -13.86
N ASN A 124 33.15 1.51 -14.40
CA ASN A 124 33.85 2.32 -15.41
C ASN A 124 35.07 3.04 -14.82
N LYS A 125 35.04 3.39 -13.52
CA LYS A 125 36.21 3.94 -12.83
C LYS A 125 37.29 2.89 -12.59
N ALA A 126 36.90 1.63 -12.34
CA ALA A 126 37.82 0.52 -12.17
C ALA A 126 38.44 0.06 -13.51
N ASN A 127 37.69 0.14 -14.62
CA ASN A 127 38.11 -0.26 -15.97
C ASN A 127 37.91 0.88 -16.99
N PRO A 128 38.83 1.84 -17.09
CA PRO A 128 38.67 3.02 -17.94
C PRO A 128 38.85 2.79 -19.46
N THR A 129 39.18 1.57 -19.91
CA THR A 129 39.60 1.25 -21.29
C THR A 129 38.78 0.14 -21.96
N ALA A 130 37.56 -0.14 -21.51
CA ALA A 130 36.62 -1.05 -22.17
C ALA A 130 35.42 -0.28 -22.76
#